data_AF-S9Q1Q0-F1
#
_entry.id   AF-S9Q1Q0-F1
#
_cell.length_a   1.000
_cell.length_b   1.000
_cell.length_c   1.000
_cell.angle_alpha   90.00
_cell.angle_beta   90.00
_cell.angle_gamma   90.00
#
_symmetry.space_group_name_H-M   'P 1'
#
loop_
_entity.id
_entity.type
_entity.pdbx_description
1 polymer ?
#
loop_
_entity_poly.entity_id
_entity_poly.type
_entity_poly.pdbx_seq_one_letter_code
_entity_poly.pdbx_strand_id
1 'polypeptide(L)'
;MHKTIVYAAYGWLTFTGVMHFVIDVVSQHLRGKHVPSTETTLYYGLHSAFALGQFVFGLLGLWLAWRALDLLKELPFVTVSLIAAVGWLAIAVLFIEYWQPKFNAAIFGVLVVAAALTGRR
;
A
#
# COMPACT_ATOMS: atom_id res chain seq x y z
N MET A 1 -20.16 1.22 -10.33
CA MET A 1 -18.83 0.58 -10.54
C MET A 1 -17.70 1.36 -9.86
N HIS A 2 -17.61 2.68 -10.02
CA HIS A 2 -16.61 3.54 -9.36
C HIS A 2 -16.45 3.26 -7.85
N LYS A 3 -17.56 3.30 -7.09
CA LYS A 3 -17.56 3.01 -5.64
C LYS A 3 -16.85 1.70 -5.30
N THR A 4 -17.22 0.60 -5.96
CA THR A 4 -16.65 -0.73 -5.72
C THR A 4 -15.14 -0.77 -6.00
N ILE A 5 -14.69 -0.13 -7.08
CA ILE A 5 -13.26 -0.09 -7.44
C ILE A 5 -12.47 0.74 -6.43
N VAL A 6 -13.03 1.85 -5.94
CA VAL A 6 -12.41 2.67 -4.88
C VAL A 6 -12.23 1.85 -3.59
N TYR A 7 -13.27 1.15 -3.12
CA TYR A 7 -13.15 0.27 -1.95
C TYR A 7 -12.16 -0.87 -2.21
N ALA A 8 -12.11 -1.42 -3.43
CA ALA A 8 -11.13 -2.42 -3.79
C ALA A 8 -9.70 -1.88 -3.75
N ALA A 9 -9.46 -0.68 -4.29
CA ALA A 9 -8.13 -0.05 -4.31
C ALA A 9 -7.58 0.16 -2.90
N TYR A 10 -8.32 0.89 -2.06
CA TYR A 10 -7.87 1.23 -0.73
C TYR A 10 -7.96 0.05 0.25
N GLY A 11 -8.96 -0.83 0.07
CA GLY A 11 -9.07 -2.07 0.82
C GLY A 11 -7.92 -3.03 0.52
N TRP A 12 -7.52 -3.15 -0.74
CA TRP A 12 -6.34 -3.91 -1.16
C TRP A 12 -5.09 -3.38 -0.47
N LEU A 13 -4.84 -2.07 -0.55
CA LEU A 13 -3.66 -1.45 0.05
C LEU A 13 -3.61 -1.63 1.57
N THR A 14 -4.74 -1.45 2.26
CA THR A 14 -4.85 -1.70 3.71
C THR A 14 -4.54 -3.17 4.02
N PHE A 15 -5.18 -4.10 3.32
CA PHE A 15 -5.00 -5.53 3.55
C PHE A 15 -3.55 -5.96 3.31
N THR A 16 -2.94 -5.58 2.18
CA THR A 16 -1.56 -5.96 1.88
C THR A 16 -0.57 -5.32 2.83
N GLY A 17 -0.82 -4.08 3.27
CA GLY A 17 -0.01 -3.43 4.31
C GLY A 17 -0.04 -4.22 5.63
N VAL A 18 -1.22 -4.65 6.09
CA VAL A 18 -1.34 -5.51 7.29
C VAL A 18 -0.60 -6.82 7.09
N MET A 19 -0.83 -7.51 5.96
CA MET A 19 -0.20 -8.79 5.68
C MET A 19 1.32 -8.70 5.63
N HIS A 20 1.86 -7.66 4.99
CA HIS A 20 3.30 -7.40 4.92
C HIS A 20 3.88 -7.16 6.32
N PHE A 21 3.21 -6.36 7.17
CA PHE A 21 3.65 -6.13 8.54
C PHE A 21 3.64 -7.43 9.37
N VAL A 22 2.56 -8.19 9.30
CA VAL A 22 2.42 -9.44 10.07
C VAL A 22 3.45 -10.48 9.63
N ILE A 23 3.68 -10.63 8.33
CA ILE A 23 4.60 -11.65 7.79
C ILE A 23 6.06 -11.23 7.96
N ASP A 24 6.42 -10.03 7.54
CA ASP A 24 7.82 -9.62 7.44
C ASP A 24 8.37 -8.97 8.71
N VAL A 25 7.50 -8.48 9.59
CA VAL A 25 7.92 -7.88 10.86
C VAL A 25 7.58 -8.81 12.02
N VAL A 26 6.30 -9.03 12.29
CA VAL A 26 5.85 -9.75 13.50
C VAL A 26 6.30 -11.20 13.48
N SER A 27 5.98 -11.94 12.42
CA SER A 27 6.31 -13.37 12.31
C SER A 27 7.82 -13.60 12.30
N GLN A 28 8.59 -12.77 11.59
CA GLN A 28 10.05 -12.91 11.58
C GLN A 28 10.70 -12.60 12.92
N HIS A 29 10.18 -11.58 13.61
CA HIS A 29 10.65 -11.21 14.95
C HIS A 29 10.38 -12.33 15.96
N LEU A 30 9.14 -12.85 16.00
CA LEU A 30 8.76 -13.95 16.90
C LEU A 30 9.52 -15.25 16.63
N ARG A 31 9.92 -15.49 15.38
CA ARG A 31 10.72 -16.66 15.00
C ARG A 31 12.21 -16.52 15.30
N GLY A 32 12.67 -15.35 15.75
CA GLY A 32 14.09 -15.09 16.00
C GLY A 32 14.96 -15.30 14.75
N LYS A 33 14.41 -15.07 13.55
CA LYS A 33 15.07 -15.38 12.27
C LYS A 33 16.34 -14.57 12.01
N HIS A 34 16.47 -13.42 12.65
CA HIS A 34 17.54 -12.45 12.41
C HIS A 34 18.32 -12.19 13.70
N VAL A 35 19.64 -12.30 13.61
CA VAL A 35 20.55 -11.92 14.71
C VAL A 35 20.60 -10.39 14.80
N PRO A 36 20.59 -9.79 16.01
CA PRO A 36 20.69 -8.34 16.16
C PRO A 36 21.93 -7.76 15.45
N SER A 37 21.69 -6.85 14.52
CA SER A 37 22.72 -6.15 13.75
C SER A 37 22.12 -4.88 13.12
N THR A 38 22.98 -4.05 12.52
CA THR A 38 22.54 -2.88 11.74
C THR A 38 21.68 -3.29 10.55
N GLU A 39 22.03 -4.38 9.86
CA GLU A 39 21.27 -4.91 8.73
C GLU A 39 19.87 -5.35 9.16
N THR A 40 19.77 -6.07 10.28
CA THR A 40 18.48 -6.48 10.86
C THR A 40 17.63 -5.28 11.27
N THR A 41 18.25 -4.23 11.80
CA THR A 41 17.54 -2.98 12.14
C THR A 41 16.99 -2.30 10.88
N LEU A 42 17.80 -2.23 9.81
CA LEU A 42 17.36 -1.69 8.51
C LEU A 42 16.22 -2.53 7.93
N TYR A 43 16.32 -3.85 7.97
CA TYR A 43 15.28 -4.76 7.51
C TYR A 43 13.94 -4.48 8.21
N TYR A 44 13.90 -4.53 9.55
CA TYR A 44 12.65 -4.30 10.28
C TYR A 44 12.14 -2.86 10.12
N GLY A 45 13.03 -1.85 10.11
CA GLY A 45 12.65 -0.46 9.91
C GLY A 45 12.01 -0.22 8.55
N LEU A 46 12.65 -0.72 7.49
CA LEU A 46 12.16 -0.64 6.12
C LEU A 46 10.81 -1.33 5.97
N HIS A 47 10.71 -2.61 6.39
CA HIS A 47 9.49 -3.39 6.24
C HIS A 47 8.34 -2.80 7.08
N SER A 48 8.63 -2.29 8.28
CA SER A 48 7.62 -1.62 9.12
C SER A 48 7.12 -0.33 8.50
N ALA A 49 8.03 0.57 8.08
CA ALA A 49 7.66 1.85 7.48
C ALA A 49 6.89 1.67 6.17
N PHE A 50 7.35 0.73 5.32
CA PHE A 50 6.68 0.36 4.08
C PHE A 50 5.25 -0.10 4.34
N ALA A 51 5.08 -1.09 5.23
CA ALA A 51 3.79 -1.73 5.50
C ALA A 51 2.81 -0.79 6.23
N LEU A 52 3.27 -0.07 7.25
CA LEU A 52 2.45 0.88 7.99
C LEU A 52 2.04 2.07 7.13
N GLY A 53 2.92 2.54 6.23
CA GLY A 53 2.58 3.56 5.25
C GLY A 53 1.42 3.14 4.36
N GLN A 54 1.46 1.91 3.82
CA GLN A 54 0.36 1.34 3.03
C GLN A 54 -0.93 1.22 3.85
N PHE A 55 -0.82 0.69 5.07
CA PHE A 55 -1.96 0.51 5.97
C PHE A 55 -2.67 1.83 6.27
N VAL A 56 -1.92 2.85 6.71
CA VAL A 56 -2.48 4.16 7.08
C VAL A 56 -3.06 4.87 5.86
N PHE A 57 -2.36 4.86 4.73
CA PHE A 57 -2.85 5.51 3.50
C PHE A 57 -4.11 4.80 2.96
N GLY A 58 -4.14 3.47 3.01
CA GLY A 58 -5.31 2.67 2.66
C GLY A 58 -6.50 2.97 3.58
N LEU A 59 -6.28 3.03 4.90
CA LEU A 59 -7.34 3.36 5.86
C LEU A 59 -7.88 4.78 5.64
N LEU A 60 -6.99 5.74 5.38
CA LEU A 60 -7.41 7.11 5.04
C LEU A 60 -8.28 7.13 3.79
N GLY A 61 -7.88 6.40 2.74
CA GLY A 61 -8.67 6.26 1.52
C GLY A 61 -10.02 5.59 1.74
N LEU A 62 -10.08 4.54 2.56
CA LEU A 62 -11.34 3.88 2.95
C LEU A 62 -12.26 4.82 3.75
N TRP A 63 -11.70 5.57 4.68
CA TRP A 63 -12.43 6.55 5.46
C TRP A 63 -13.01 7.66 4.56
N LEU A 64 -12.22 8.17 3.61
CA LEU A 64 -12.68 9.12 2.60
C LEU A 64 -13.74 8.51 1.68
N ALA A 65 -13.59 7.25 1.26
CA ALA A 65 -14.58 6.57 0.43
C ALA A 65 -15.93 6.39 1.14
N TRP A 66 -15.91 6.33 2.47
CA TRP A 66 -17.11 6.30 3.30
C TRP A 66 -17.73 7.69 3.50
N ARG A 67 -16.91 8.72 3.69
CA ARG A 67 -17.37 10.09 4.03
C ARG A 67 -17.64 10.99 2.82
N ALA A 68 -16.79 10.94 1.82
CA ALA A 68 -16.75 11.87 0.69
C ALA A 68 -16.19 11.17 -0.56
N LEU A 69 -16.93 10.17 -1.06
CA LEU A 69 -16.51 9.35 -2.20
C LEU A 69 -16.13 10.20 -3.42
N ASP A 70 -16.86 11.28 -3.69
CA ASP A 70 -16.61 12.15 -4.84
C ASP A 70 -15.24 12.82 -4.79
N LEU A 71 -14.66 13.03 -3.61
CA LEU A 71 -13.33 13.63 -3.48
C LEU A 71 -12.24 12.73 -4.09
N LEU A 72 -12.46 11.41 -4.11
CA LEU A 72 -11.50 10.43 -4.59
C LEU A 72 -11.44 10.34 -6.13
N LYS A 73 -12.36 10.99 -6.85
CA LYS A 73 -12.29 11.13 -8.31
C LYS A 73 -11.56 12.41 -8.75
N GLU A 74 -11.32 13.33 -7.82
CA GLU A 74 -10.65 14.59 -8.10
C GLU A 74 -9.18 14.36 -8.48
N LEU A 75 -8.71 15.12 -9.47
CA LEU A 75 -7.38 14.96 -10.04
C LEU A 75 -6.25 15.01 -8.99
N PRO A 76 -6.28 15.90 -7.96
CA PRO A 76 -5.26 15.91 -6.92
C PRO A 76 -5.18 14.59 -6.14
N PHE A 77 -6.32 13.99 -5.78
CA PHE A 77 -6.35 12.73 -5.02
C PHE A 77 -5.86 11.54 -5.84
N VAL A 78 -6.26 11.48 -7.12
CA VAL A 78 -5.75 10.48 -8.06
C VAL A 78 -4.23 10.62 -8.20
N THR A 79 -3.74 11.84 -8.37
CA THR A 79 -2.31 12.13 -8.54
C THR A 79 -1.50 11.70 -7.31
N VAL A 80 -1.93 12.08 -6.11
CA VAL A 80 -1.27 11.67 -4.86
C VAL A 80 -1.27 10.14 -4.71
N SER A 81 -2.38 9.48 -5.03
CA SER A 81 -2.48 8.02 -4.95
C SER A 81 -1.55 7.32 -5.94
N LEU A 82 -1.40 7.85 -7.15
CA LEU A 82 -0.46 7.32 -8.14
C LEU A 82 1.00 7.56 -7.75
N ILE A 83 1.33 8.75 -7.23
CA ILE A 83 2.68 9.04 -6.69
C ILE A 83 3.01 8.06 -5.57
N ALA A 84 2.05 7.82 -4.66
CA ALA A 84 2.24 6.86 -3.57
C ALA A 84 2.45 5.43 -4.11
N ALA A 85 1.66 4.99 -5.10
CA ALA A 85 1.82 3.69 -5.75
C ALA A 85 3.22 3.53 -6.38
N VAL A 86 3.69 4.54 -7.11
CA VAL A 86 5.03 4.57 -7.70
C VAL A 86 6.11 4.58 -6.61
N GLY A 87 5.92 5.34 -5.53
CA GLY A 87 6.83 5.38 -4.40
C GLY A 87 6.99 4.02 -3.74
N TRP A 88 5.89 3.33 -3.44
CA TRP A 88 5.95 1.96 -2.92
C TRP A 88 6.55 0.98 -3.93
N LEU A 89 6.22 1.10 -5.22
CA LEU A 89 6.81 0.23 -6.24
C LEU A 89 8.34 0.44 -6.33
N ALA A 90 8.81 1.68 -6.28
CA ALA A 90 10.23 2.00 -6.28
C ALA A 90 10.92 1.42 -5.04
N ILE A 91 10.35 1.57 -3.84
CA ILE A 91 10.90 0.96 -2.62
C ILE A 91 10.94 -0.56 -2.75
N ALA A 92 9.85 -1.17 -3.23
CA ALA A 92 9.77 -2.62 -3.39
C ALA A 92 10.77 -3.15 -4.42
N VAL A 93 11.04 -2.42 -5.52
CA VAL A 93 12.03 -2.81 -6.52
C VAL A 93 13.47 -2.65 -6.00
N LEU A 94 13.76 -1.55 -5.31
CA LEU A 94 15.12 -1.21 -4.89
C LEU A 94 15.58 -1.97 -3.64
N PHE A 95 14.67 -2.29 -2.71
CA PHE A 95 15.04 -2.79 -1.39
C PHE A 95 14.41 -4.13 -1.02
N ILE A 96 13.41 -4.63 -1.76
CA ILE A 96 12.73 -5.88 -1.42
C ILE A 96 12.93 -6.92 -2.53
N GLU A 97 13.60 -8.01 -2.19
CA GLU A 97 14.04 -9.00 -3.17
C GLU A 97 12.85 -9.76 -3.81
N TYR A 98 11.90 -10.18 -2.98
CA TYR A 98 10.76 -10.98 -3.42
C TYR A 98 9.68 -10.14 -4.13
N TRP A 99 8.84 -10.81 -4.91
CA TRP A 99 7.98 -10.17 -5.90
C TRP A 99 6.66 -9.64 -5.36
N GLN A 100 6.16 -10.21 -4.26
CA GLN A 100 4.84 -9.94 -3.73
C GLN A 100 4.57 -8.45 -3.48
N PRO A 101 5.47 -7.65 -2.86
CA PRO A 101 5.24 -6.23 -2.60
C PRO A 101 5.22 -5.40 -3.89
N LYS A 102 5.99 -5.82 -4.90
CA LYS A 102 6.02 -5.20 -6.24
C LYS A 102 4.66 -5.36 -6.90
N PHE A 103 4.11 -6.58 -6.90
CA PHE A 103 2.77 -6.85 -7.41
C PHE A 103 1.68 -6.13 -6.63
N ASN A 104 1.77 -6.11 -5.29
CA ASN A 104 0.77 -5.44 -4.45
C ASN A 104 0.68 -3.94 -4.74
N ALA A 105 1.83 -3.27 -4.85
CA ALA A 105 1.89 -1.85 -5.21
C ALA A 105 1.40 -1.60 -6.65
N ALA A 106 1.76 -2.47 -7.60
CA ALA A 106 1.29 -2.36 -8.99
C ALA A 106 -0.24 -2.53 -9.10
N ILE A 107 -0.82 -3.52 -8.40
CA ILE A 107 -2.27 -3.74 -8.36
C ILE A 107 -2.98 -2.52 -7.78
N PHE A 108 -2.47 -1.93 -6.70
CA PHE A 108 -3.02 -0.70 -6.16
C PHE A 108 -3.02 0.43 -7.20
N GLY A 109 -1.90 0.64 -7.91
CA GLY A 109 -1.82 1.63 -8.98
C GLY A 109 -2.84 1.41 -10.10
N VAL A 110 -3.00 0.16 -10.57
CA VAL A 110 -3.99 -0.21 -11.60
C VAL A 110 -5.42 0.06 -11.11
N LEU A 111 -5.74 -0.26 -9.86
CA LEU A 111 -7.05 -0.01 -9.28
C LEU A 111 -7.35 1.49 -9.14
N VAL A 112 -6.36 2.31 -8.81
CA VAL A 112 -6.51 3.78 -8.77
C VAL A 112 -6.79 4.32 -10.17
N VAL A 113 -6.07 3.86 -11.21
CA VAL A 113 -6.35 4.25 -12.61
C VAL A 113 -7.77 3.84 -13.01
N ALA A 114 -8.18 2.61 -12.70
CA ALA A 114 -9.53 2.13 -12.99
C ALA A 114 -10.61 2.94 -12.25
N ALA A 115 -10.37 3.33 -11.00
CA ALA A 115 -11.26 4.18 -10.22
C ALA A 115 -11.41 5.57 -10.88
N ALA A 116 -10.30 6.17 -11.32
CA ALA A 116 -10.31 7.47 -12.00
C ALA A 116 -11.06 7.43 -13.33
N LEU A 117 -10.87 6.37 -14.13
CA LEU A 117 -11.57 6.21 -15.42
C LEU A 117 -13.07 6.01 -15.25
N THR A 118 -13.48 5.30 -14.20
CA THR A 118 -14.90 5.04 -13.92
C THR A 118 -15.61 6.17 -13.19
N GLY A 119 -14.89 7.08 -12.52
CA GLY A 119 -15.45 8.25 -11.85
C GLY A 119 -15.67 9.47 -12.76
N ARG A 120 -15.17 9.44 -14.00
CA ARG A 120 -15.35 10.49 -15.02
C ARG A 120 -16.62 10.31 -15.88
N ARG A 121 -17.33 9.19 -15.71
CA ARG A 121 -18.61 8.91 -16.36
C ARG A 121 -19.74 9.17 -15.38
#